data_AF-A0A1I0Y7J6-F1
#
_entry.id   AF-A0A1I0Y7J6-F1
#
_cell.length_a   1.000
_cell.length_b   1.000
_cell.length_c   1.000
_cell.angle_alpha   90.00
_cell.angle_beta   90.00
_cell.angle_gamma   90.00
#
_symmetry.space_group_name_H-M   'P 1'
#
loop_
_entity.id
_entity.type
_entity.pdbx_description
1 polymer ?
#
loop_
_entity_poly.entity_id
_entity_poly.type
_entity_poly.pdbx_seq_one_letter_code
_entity_poly.pdbx_strand_id
1 'polypeptide(L)'
;MKNIAATIAISTLAATGVEAQDERRRVAPPAVYDVAPGLGHFTDGVLFGEVWERTELKPRDRSLVTVSAIVSTGKTAQIGGHVRRALDNGVTPAEIGELITQLAFYSGWPNAISAVMETKKVFDERNVAPVANSEAARIELEAAAEAVRTATVNASVAPTAEALADLTNRVLFGDLWQRPDLSARDRSLVTMTALVAIGQPEQLPFHANRAMDNGLTAAEASEAITHVAFYAGWPRAMSAVPVLKGVFEKRGTATQTASAQTASQGASMDLQVTRANTNPVPGPADYFTGEVRVSANYKSTEPARVGGATVAFNAGARTAWHTHPLGQTLFIVSGKGWVQKEGGPVETVGPGDVVWIPPHVKHWHGASADEAMSHFAIAEAQDGSVVTWMEKVSDEDYGKGRAID
;
A
#
# COMPACT_ATOMS: atom_id res chain seq x y z
N MET A 1 -9.11 87.78 15.37
CA MET A 1 -10.50 87.56 14.93
C MET A 1 -10.50 87.19 13.46
N LYS A 2 -10.79 85.92 13.14
CA LYS A 2 -11.56 85.45 11.97
C LYS A 2 -11.39 83.93 11.88
N ASN A 3 -12.50 83.25 12.18
CA ASN A 3 -12.69 81.81 12.05
C ASN A 3 -12.63 81.41 10.58
N ILE A 4 -11.93 80.33 10.25
CA ILE A 4 -12.27 79.50 9.09
C ILE A 4 -12.20 78.05 9.54
N ALA A 5 -13.38 77.46 9.71
CA ALA A 5 -13.60 76.04 9.83
C ALA A 5 -13.45 75.41 8.43
N ALA A 6 -12.67 74.33 8.33
CA ALA A 6 -12.64 73.47 7.16
C ALA A 6 -12.99 72.05 7.60
N THR A 7 -14.22 71.67 7.27
CA THR A 7 -14.81 70.35 7.42
C THR A 7 -14.08 69.35 6.54
N ILE A 8 -13.37 68.38 7.12
CA ILE A 8 -12.88 67.20 6.39
C ILE A 8 -13.93 66.10 6.56
N ALA A 9 -14.60 65.79 5.45
CA ALA A 9 -15.51 64.65 5.36
C ALA A 9 -14.71 63.35 5.53
N ILE A 10 -15.09 62.56 6.53
CA ILE A 10 -14.60 61.20 6.75
C ILE A 10 -15.32 60.31 5.73
N SER A 11 -14.63 59.96 4.65
CA SER A 11 -15.06 58.87 3.76
C SER A 11 -14.65 57.55 4.41
N THR A 12 -15.58 56.91 5.10
CA THR A 12 -15.47 55.51 5.51
C THR A 12 -15.51 54.63 4.26
N LEU A 13 -14.35 54.25 3.72
CA LEU A 13 -14.28 53.06 2.88
C LEU A 13 -14.45 51.85 3.79
N ALA A 14 -15.64 51.24 3.73
CA ALA A 14 -15.85 49.88 4.15
C ALA A 14 -15.00 48.96 3.25
N ALA A 15 -13.82 48.57 3.73
CA ALA A 15 -13.11 47.42 3.21
C ALA A 15 -13.92 46.18 3.59
N THR A 16 -14.80 45.77 2.67
CA THR A 16 -15.67 44.61 2.83
C THR A 16 -14.83 43.32 2.78
N GLY A 17 -14.66 42.67 3.93
CA GLY A 17 -14.77 41.21 4.11
C GLY A 17 -13.83 40.26 3.37
N VAL A 18 -12.97 40.70 2.45
CA VAL A 18 -12.09 39.83 1.65
C VAL A 18 -10.65 39.80 2.22
N GLU A 19 -10.22 40.82 2.96
CA GLU A 19 -8.88 40.87 3.57
C GLU A 19 -8.80 40.17 4.94
N ALA A 20 -9.92 39.66 5.46
CA ALA A 20 -9.98 38.96 6.76
C ALA A 20 -10.12 37.43 6.64
N GLN A 21 -9.83 36.86 5.46
CA GLN A 21 -9.72 35.41 5.28
C GLN A 21 -8.25 35.03 5.07
N ASP A 22 -7.76 34.17 5.97
CA ASP A 22 -6.44 33.52 6.00
C ASP A 22 -5.22 34.36 6.45
N GLU A 23 -5.18 34.70 7.74
CA GLU A 23 -3.92 34.59 8.51
C GLU A 23 -3.56 33.11 8.77
N ARG A 24 -3.73 32.21 7.79
CA ARG A 24 -3.10 30.89 7.87
C ARG A 24 -1.60 31.11 7.83
N ARG A 25 -0.88 30.57 8.81
CA ARG A 25 0.57 30.70 8.96
C ARG A 25 1.25 30.26 7.67
N ARG A 26 1.75 31.23 6.88
CA ARG A 26 2.50 30.97 5.64
C ARG A 26 3.74 30.14 5.97
N VAL A 27 3.84 28.94 5.39
CA VAL A 27 4.97 28.02 5.52
C VAL A 27 5.84 28.05 4.26
N ALA A 28 5.23 28.17 3.08
CA ALA A 28 5.93 28.25 1.81
C ALA A 28 6.76 29.55 1.72
N PRO A 29 8.06 29.47 1.33
CA PRO A 29 8.87 30.66 1.10
C PRO A 29 8.28 31.58 0.03
N PRO A 30 8.52 32.91 0.09
CA PRO A 30 8.03 33.86 -0.91
C PRO A 30 8.34 33.46 -2.36
N ALA A 31 9.55 32.95 -2.61
CA ALA A 31 9.97 32.49 -3.93
C ALA A 31 9.07 31.39 -4.52
N VAL A 32 8.39 30.58 -3.69
CA VAL A 32 7.41 29.59 -4.17
C VAL A 32 6.20 30.30 -4.76
N TYR A 33 5.72 31.38 -4.14
CA TYR A 33 4.61 32.16 -4.69
C TYR A 33 5.01 32.97 -5.92
N ASP A 34 6.26 33.42 -6.00
CA ASP A 34 6.77 34.14 -7.17
C ASP A 34 6.89 33.24 -8.41
N VAL A 35 7.18 31.94 -8.22
CA VAL A 35 7.44 30.98 -9.32
C VAL A 35 6.25 30.04 -9.58
N ALA A 36 5.60 29.54 -8.53
CA ALA A 36 4.56 28.52 -8.58
C ALA A 36 3.49 28.77 -7.50
N PRO A 37 2.65 29.82 -7.63
CA PRO A 37 1.70 30.21 -6.60
C PRO A 37 0.68 29.13 -6.22
N GLY A 38 0.32 28.26 -7.16
CA GLY A 38 -0.52 27.08 -6.85
C GLY A 38 0.17 26.10 -5.89
N LEU A 39 1.49 25.90 -6.01
CA LEU A 39 2.26 25.10 -5.05
C LEU A 39 2.29 25.77 -3.67
N GLY A 40 2.43 27.10 -3.62
CA GLY A 40 2.34 27.86 -2.38
C GLY A 40 0.99 27.63 -1.67
N HIS A 41 -0.11 27.77 -2.42
CA HIS A 41 -1.46 27.50 -1.92
C HIS A 41 -1.62 26.07 -1.37
N PHE A 42 -1.21 25.04 -2.11
CA PHE A 42 -1.30 23.66 -1.63
C PHE A 42 -0.36 23.37 -0.45
N THR A 43 0.80 24.03 -0.39
CA THR A 43 1.74 23.89 0.72
C THR A 43 1.13 24.43 2.01
N ASP A 44 0.62 25.66 1.98
CA ASP A 44 0.11 26.34 3.17
C ASP A 44 -1.29 25.85 3.55
N GLY A 45 -2.18 25.70 2.56
CA GLY A 45 -3.58 25.33 2.78
C GLY A 45 -3.77 23.84 3.08
N VAL A 46 -3.17 22.96 2.28
CA VAL A 46 -3.45 21.51 2.33
C VAL A 46 -2.36 20.76 3.09
N LEU A 47 -1.10 20.86 2.68
CA LEU A 47 -0.03 20.09 3.31
C LEU A 47 0.13 20.50 4.78
N PHE A 48 0.44 21.77 5.05
CA PHE A 48 0.64 22.23 6.42
C PHE A 48 -0.65 22.67 7.12
N GLY A 49 -1.66 23.11 6.38
CA GLY A 49 -2.94 23.54 6.96
C GLY A 49 -3.93 22.40 7.27
N GLU A 50 -3.77 21.23 6.66
CA GLU A 50 -4.65 20.07 6.89
C GLU A 50 -3.85 18.81 7.25
N VAL A 51 -2.96 18.35 6.37
CA VAL A 51 -2.31 17.03 6.50
C VAL A 51 -1.41 16.94 7.74
N TRP A 52 -0.68 18.00 8.07
CA TRP A 52 0.13 18.05 9.30
C TRP A 52 -0.70 18.18 10.58
N GLU A 53 -1.94 18.69 10.47
CA GLU A 53 -2.85 18.93 11.60
C GLU A 53 -3.73 17.71 11.93
N ARG A 54 -3.81 16.72 11.03
CA ARG A 54 -4.52 15.45 11.27
C ARG A 54 -3.98 14.73 12.50
N THR A 55 -4.86 14.37 13.43
CA THR A 55 -4.52 13.93 14.79
C THR A 55 -4.19 12.45 14.96
N GLU A 56 -4.56 11.62 13.98
CA GLU A 56 -4.41 10.17 14.01
C GLU A 56 -2.93 9.72 13.97
N LEU A 57 -2.03 10.61 13.55
CA LEU A 57 -0.57 10.44 13.67
C LEU A 57 0.02 11.70 14.30
N LYS A 58 0.70 11.55 15.44
CA LYS A 58 1.23 12.68 16.21
C LYS A 58 2.27 13.48 15.42
N PRO A 59 2.45 14.79 15.69
CA PRO A 59 3.44 15.61 15.00
C PRO A 59 4.88 15.05 15.05
N ARG A 60 5.27 14.42 16.17
CA ARG A 60 6.55 13.71 16.31
C ARG A 60 6.70 12.58 15.29
N ASP A 61 5.69 11.72 15.19
CA ASP A 61 5.70 10.56 14.30
C ASP A 61 5.60 11.01 12.83
N ARG A 62 4.84 12.08 12.53
CA ARG A 62 4.86 12.73 11.21
C ARG A 62 6.26 13.19 10.84
N SER A 63 7.00 13.80 11.76
CA SER A 63 8.39 14.19 11.50
C SER A 63 9.31 12.99 11.22
N LEU A 64 9.15 11.86 11.91
CA LEU A 64 9.87 10.63 11.60
C LEU A 64 9.55 10.13 10.17
N VAL A 65 8.26 10.12 9.80
CA VAL A 65 7.82 9.76 8.44
C VAL A 65 8.42 10.71 7.41
N THR A 66 8.35 12.02 7.64
CA THR A 66 8.85 13.02 6.68
C THR A 66 10.35 12.89 6.47
N VAL A 67 11.14 12.84 7.55
CA VAL A 67 12.60 12.71 7.45
C VAL A 67 12.95 11.39 6.76
N SER A 68 12.23 10.30 7.07
CA SER A 68 12.45 9.01 6.41
C SER A 68 12.19 9.06 4.91
N ALA A 69 11.10 9.69 4.48
CA ALA A 69 10.76 9.81 3.06
C ALA A 69 11.79 10.67 2.30
N ILE A 70 12.26 11.76 2.91
CA ILE A 70 13.23 12.68 2.28
C ILE A 70 14.61 12.04 2.18
N VAL A 71 15.08 11.39 3.24
CA VAL A 71 16.37 10.67 3.25
C VAL A 71 16.35 9.53 2.24
N SER A 72 15.32 8.69 2.27
CA SER A 72 15.23 7.52 1.38
C SER A 72 15.12 7.86 -0.10
N THR A 73 14.57 9.03 -0.44
CA THR A 73 14.46 9.51 -1.83
C THR A 73 15.60 10.43 -2.26
N GLY A 74 16.62 10.62 -1.42
CA GLY A 74 17.81 11.42 -1.74
C GLY A 74 17.54 12.93 -1.88
N LYS A 75 16.45 13.46 -1.30
CA LYS A 75 16.04 14.87 -1.40
C LYS A 75 16.82 15.77 -0.43
N THR A 76 18.15 15.76 -0.54
CA THR A 76 19.09 16.35 0.42
C THR A 76 18.79 17.81 0.78
N ALA A 77 18.42 18.64 -0.21
CA ALA A 77 18.10 20.06 0.00
C ALA A 77 16.93 20.30 0.98
N GLN A 78 16.06 19.31 1.19
CA GLN A 78 14.91 19.41 2.09
C GLN A 78 15.19 18.87 3.50
N ILE A 79 16.32 18.16 3.70
CA ILE A 79 16.64 17.49 4.98
C ILE A 79 16.72 18.52 6.11
N GLY A 80 17.48 19.61 5.93
CA GLY A 80 17.70 20.57 7.01
C GLY A 80 16.42 21.20 7.56
N GLY A 81 15.46 21.55 6.70
CA GLY A 81 14.17 22.10 7.12
C GLY A 81 13.35 21.11 7.96
N HIS A 82 13.31 19.84 7.53
CA HIS A 82 12.54 18.81 8.21
C HIS A 82 13.22 18.23 9.45
N VAL A 83 14.55 18.22 9.53
CA VAL A 83 15.29 17.91 10.76
C VAL A 83 15.02 18.97 11.84
N ARG A 84 15.01 20.27 11.49
CA ARG A 84 14.63 21.33 12.43
C ARG A 84 13.23 21.11 12.99
N ARG A 85 12.26 20.84 12.12
CA ARG A 85 10.88 20.52 12.53
C ARG A 85 10.78 19.24 13.36
N ALA A 86 11.59 18.22 13.07
CA ALA A 86 11.65 17.00 13.85
C ALA A 86 12.08 17.27 15.30
N LEU A 87 13.15 18.04 15.48
CA LEU A 87 13.61 18.49 16.80
C LEU A 87 12.53 19.32 17.51
N ASP A 88 11.90 20.28 16.82
CA ASP A 88 10.84 21.11 17.39
C ASP A 88 9.60 20.27 17.80
N ASN A 89 9.32 19.17 17.11
CA ASN A 89 8.25 18.20 17.44
C ASN A 89 8.67 17.12 18.45
N GLY A 90 9.88 17.21 19.02
CA GLY A 90 10.35 16.31 20.08
C GLY A 90 11.00 15.01 19.61
N VAL A 91 11.39 14.88 18.34
CA VAL A 91 12.30 13.81 17.92
C VAL A 91 13.70 14.16 18.45
N THR A 92 14.34 13.23 19.15
CA THR A 92 15.64 13.46 19.76
C THR A 92 16.78 13.36 18.73
N PRO A 93 17.95 13.99 18.99
CA PRO A 93 19.13 13.82 18.15
C PRO A 93 19.56 12.36 17.96
N ALA A 94 19.42 11.54 19.01
CA ALA A 94 19.74 10.11 18.97
C ALA A 94 18.82 9.35 18.02
N GLU A 95 17.51 9.60 18.10
CA GLU A 95 16.52 8.99 17.19
C GLU A 95 16.74 9.40 15.73
N ILE A 96 17.15 10.65 15.47
CA ILE A 96 17.49 11.11 14.11
C ILE A 96 18.73 10.38 13.59
N GLY A 97 19.79 10.27 14.41
CA GLY A 97 21.00 9.53 14.04
C GLY A 97 20.72 8.06 13.77
N GLU A 98 19.89 7.43 14.59
CA GLU A 98 19.52 6.04 14.43
C GLU A 98 18.57 5.81 13.24
N LEU A 99 17.67 6.76 12.95
CA LEU A 99 16.85 6.76 11.73
C LEU A 99 17.76 6.76 10.50
N ILE A 100 18.76 7.64 10.45
CA ILE A 100 19.69 7.71 9.32
C ILE A 100 20.49 6.40 9.20
N THR A 101 20.89 5.81 10.32
CA THR A 101 21.57 4.51 10.38
C THR A 101 20.70 3.39 9.83
N GLN A 102 19.43 3.31 10.23
CA GLN A 102 18.45 2.37 9.67
C GLN A 102 18.34 2.54 8.16
N LEU A 103 18.22 3.78 7.68
CA LEU A 103 18.02 4.07 6.26
C LEU A 103 19.26 3.85 5.40
N ALA A 104 20.46 3.74 5.97
CA ALA A 104 21.64 3.28 5.24
C ALA A 104 21.41 1.88 4.64
N PHE A 105 20.77 1.00 5.41
CA PHE A 105 20.48 -0.38 4.99
C PHE A 105 19.26 -0.49 4.06
N TYR A 106 18.22 0.31 4.28
CA TYR A 106 16.96 0.22 3.54
C TYR A 106 16.86 1.14 2.32
N SER A 107 17.67 2.19 2.27
CA SER A 107 17.67 3.15 1.15
C SER A 107 19.06 3.42 0.55
N GLY A 108 20.11 2.78 1.10
CA GLY A 108 21.47 2.83 0.58
C GLY A 108 22.39 3.82 1.33
N TRP A 109 23.66 3.46 1.41
CA TRP A 109 24.71 4.24 2.08
C TRP A 109 24.84 5.69 1.60
N PRO A 110 24.81 6.00 0.27
CA PRO A 110 24.95 7.38 -0.20
C PRO A 110 23.86 8.33 0.33
N ASN A 111 22.64 7.82 0.46
CA ASN A 111 21.52 8.58 1.03
C ASN A 111 21.79 8.90 2.51
N ALA A 112 22.23 7.91 3.29
CA ALA A 112 22.55 8.10 4.69
C ALA A 112 23.73 9.06 4.91
N ILE A 113 24.82 8.92 4.15
CA ILE A 113 25.98 9.84 4.26
C ILE A 113 25.57 11.27 3.94
N SER A 114 24.80 11.48 2.88
CA SER A 114 24.29 12.82 2.54
C SER A 114 23.39 13.38 3.63
N ALA A 115 22.55 12.54 4.24
CA ALA A 115 21.69 12.92 5.35
C ALA A 115 22.48 13.29 6.61
N VAL A 116 23.56 12.58 6.94
CA VAL A 116 24.45 12.92 8.06
C VAL A 116 25.03 14.33 7.86
N MET A 117 25.51 14.64 6.65
CA MET A 117 26.13 15.93 6.37
C MET A 117 25.14 17.10 6.53
N GLU A 118 23.91 16.96 6.03
CA GLU A 118 22.88 18.01 6.18
C GLU A 118 22.34 18.10 7.61
N THR A 119 22.19 16.95 8.30
CA THR A 119 21.77 16.92 9.71
C THR A 119 22.81 17.56 10.61
N LYS A 120 24.11 17.34 10.34
CA LYS A 120 25.19 17.94 11.10
C LYS A 120 25.15 19.46 11.06
N LYS A 121 24.84 20.08 9.91
CA LYS A 121 24.67 21.54 9.82
C LYS A 121 23.59 22.03 10.79
N VAL A 122 22.46 21.33 10.86
CA VAL A 122 21.36 21.67 11.78
C VAL A 122 21.77 21.46 13.24
N PHE A 123 22.49 20.40 13.55
CA PHE A 123 22.97 20.14 14.91
C PHE A 123 23.98 21.19 15.37
N ASP A 124 24.89 21.61 14.49
CA ASP A 124 25.84 22.70 14.77
C ASP A 124 25.08 24.03 15.00
N GLU A 125 24.09 24.36 14.16
CA GLU A 125 23.22 25.54 14.34
C GLU A 125 22.45 25.53 15.67
N ARG A 126 22.04 24.34 16.13
CA ARG A 126 21.23 24.14 17.35
C ARG A 126 22.10 23.82 18.58
N ASN A 127 23.43 23.85 18.47
CA ASN A 127 24.37 23.45 19.53
C ASN A 127 24.10 22.06 20.12
N VAL A 128 23.70 21.11 19.29
CA VAL A 128 23.47 19.71 19.69
C VAL A 128 24.83 19.02 19.88
N ALA A 129 25.05 18.42 21.05
CA ALA A 129 26.26 17.67 21.33
C ALA A 129 26.41 16.45 20.40
N PRO A 130 27.64 15.92 20.22
CA PRO A 130 27.85 14.68 19.47
C PRO A 130 26.97 13.55 19.99
N VAL A 131 26.24 12.90 19.08
CA VAL A 131 25.38 11.77 19.41
C VAL A 131 26.24 10.53 19.69
N ALA A 132 25.99 9.88 20.82
CA ALA A 132 26.59 8.60 21.19
C ALA A 132 25.54 7.48 21.07
N ASN A 133 26.00 6.25 20.86
CA ASN A 133 25.12 5.08 20.93
C ASN A 133 24.58 4.92 22.35
N SER A 134 23.33 4.51 22.46
CA SER A 134 22.69 4.16 23.72
C SER A 134 23.36 2.95 24.37
N GLU A 135 23.53 3.03 25.69
CA GLU A 135 23.98 1.91 26.54
C GLU A 135 22.81 1.03 27.02
N ALA A 136 21.58 1.35 26.61
CA ALA A 136 20.41 0.56 26.98
C ALA A 136 20.49 -0.88 26.45
N ALA A 137 19.76 -1.78 27.10
CA ALA A 137 19.66 -3.16 26.67
C ALA A 137 19.14 -3.25 25.22
N ARG A 138 19.70 -4.20 24.46
CA ARG A 138 19.24 -4.50 23.11
C ARG A 138 17.77 -4.95 23.14
N ILE A 139 17.02 -4.56 22.11
CA ILE A 139 15.63 -4.98 21.94
C ILE A 139 15.62 -6.49 21.69
N GLU A 140 14.92 -7.22 22.57
CA GLU A 140 14.68 -8.64 22.38
C GLU A 140 13.65 -8.85 21.27
N LEU A 141 14.05 -9.57 20.23
CA LEU A 141 13.15 -10.01 19.18
C LEU A 141 12.53 -11.35 19.57
N GLU A 142 11.27 -11.56 19.22
CA GLU A 142 10.56 -12.80 19.56
C GLU A 142 11.26 -14.01 18.89
N ALA A 143 11.70 -14.95 19.72
CA ALA A 143 12.62 -16.00 19.29
C ALA A 143 12.02 -16.95 18.24
N ALA A 144 10.73 -17.28 18.34
CA ALA A 144 10.08 -18.17 17.37
C ALA A 144 9.94 -17.49 16.00
N ALA A 145 9.53 -16.22 15.97
CA ALA A 145 9.44 -15.41 14.76
C ALA A 145 10.82 -15.23 14.11
N GLU A 146 11.86 -15.01 14.89
CA GLU A 146 13.22 -14.92 14.37
C GLU A 146 13.76 -16.25 13.85
N ALA A 147 13.40 -17.37 14.47
CA ALA A 147 13.73 -18.70 13.96
C ALA A 147 13.07 -18.95 12.60
N VAL A 148 11.77 -18.64 12.47
CA VAL A 148 11.01 -18.76 11.20
C VAL A 148 11.58 -17.83 10.13
N ARG A 149 11.89 -16.58 10.48
CA ARG A 149 12.50 -15.61 9.57
C ARG A 149 13.85 -16.10 9.08
N THR A 150 14.71 -16.54 10.00
CA THR A 150 16.06 -17.07 9.68
C THR A 150 15.96 -18.29 8.77
N ALA A 151 15.07 -19.23 9.06
CA ALA A 151 14.84 -20.40 8.23
C ALA A 151 14.36 -20.01 6.82
N THR A 152 13.45 -19.05 6.72
CA THR A 152 12.97 -18.52 5.43
C THR A 152 14.12 -17.91 4.63
N VAL A 153 14.93 -17.02 5.22
CA VAL A 153 16.08 -16.41 4.53
C VAL A 153 17.09 -17.47 4.08
N ASN A 154 17.39 -18.45 4.93
CA ASN A 154 18.32 -19.52 4.59
C ASN A 154 17.80 -20.42 3.47
N ALA A 155 16.48 -20.62 3.38
CA ALA A 155 15.88 -21.42 2.33
C ALA A 155 15.74 -20.64 1.01
N SER A 156 15.36 -19.37 1.05
CA SER A 156 14.99 -18.60 -0.15
C SER A 156 16.11 -17.71 -0.71
N VAL A 157 17.04 -17.26 0.13
CA VAL A 157 18.11 -16.33 -0.27
C VAL A 157 19.46 -17.04 -0.35
N ALA A 158 19.82 -17.83 0.66
CA ALA A 158 21.16 -18.42 0.75
C ALA A 158 21.57 -19.28 -0.46
N PRO A 159 20.70 -20.08 -1.10
CA PRO A 159 21.08 -20.88 -2.27
C PRO A 159 21.54 -20.03 -3.47
N THR A 160 21.08 -18.77 -3.55
CA THR A 160 21.40 -17.85 -4.64
C THR A 160 22.46 -16.83 -4.22
N ALA A 161 22.40 -16.35 -2.97
CA ALA A 161 23.24 -15.27 -2.45
C ALA A 161 23.56 -15.51 -0.96
N GLU A 162 24.45 -16.45 -0.68
CA GLU A 162 24.86 -16.86 0.68
C GLU A 162 25.30 -15.68 1.56
N ALA A 163 26.19 -14.82 1.05
CA ALA A 163 26.68 -13.67 1.80
C ALA A 163 25.56 -12.69 2.18
N LEU A 164 24.54 -12.53 1.32
CA LEU A 164 23.39 -11.69 1.62
C LEU A 164 22.52 -12.29 2.72
N ALA A 165 22.34 -13.62 2.72
CA ALA A 165 21.63 -14.32 3.78
C ALA A 165 22.35 -14.18 5.14
N ASP A 166 23.68 -14.35 5.18
CA ASP A 166 24.48 -14.12 6.40
C ASP A 166 24.33 -12.68 6.91
N LEU A 167 24.55 -11.68 6.05
CA LEU A 167 24.44 -10.28 6.44
C LEU A 167 23.03 -9.92 6.92
N THR A 168 22.00 -10.49 6.31
CA THR A 168 20.61 -10.31 6.76
C THR A 168 20.42 -10.85 8.18
N ASN A 169 20.91 -12.05 8.46
CA ASN A 169 20.75 -12.66 9.78
C ASN A 169 21.63 -11.99 10.84
N ARG A 170 22.91 -11.75 10.55
CA ARG A 170 23.90 -11.28 11.53
C ARG A 170 23.89 -9.76 11.71
N VAL A 171 23.78 -8.99 10.63
CA VAL A 171 23.90 -7.52 10.66
C VAL A 171 22.54 -6.84 10.77
N LEU A 172 21.54 -7.27 9.98
CA LEU A 172 20.21 -6.64 10.06
C LEU A 172 19.46 -7.09 11.32
N PHE A 173 19.06 -8.35 11.40
CA PHE A 173 18.22 -8.83 12.51
C PHE A 173 19.01 -9.22 13.76
N GLY A 174 20.31 -9.53 13.59
CA GLY A 174 21.23 -9.83 14.67
C GLY A 174 21.88 -8.61 15.34
N ASP A 175 21.75 -7.42 14.75
CA ASP A 175 22.30 -6.18 15.33
C ASP A 175 21.37 -4.98 15.13
N LEU A 176 21.19 -4.51 13.89
CA LEU A 176 20.47 -3.27 13.57
C LEU A 176 19.06 -3.21 14.18
N TRP A 177 18.25 -4.25 14.01
CA TRP A 177 16.89 -4.33 14.55
C TRP A 177 16.82 -4.42 16.08
N GLN A 178 17.93 -4.72 16.74
CA GLN A 178 18.03 -4.83 18.18
C GLN A 178 18.57 -3.55 18.83
N ARG A 179 19.02 -2.56 18.05
CA ARG A 179 19.55 -1.30 18.60
C ARG A 179 18.45 -0.50 19.31
N PRO A 180 18.67 0.00 20.53
CA PRO A 180 17.61 0.62 21.34
C PRO A 180 17.42 2.12 21.10
N ASP A 181 18.28 2.77 20.32
CA ASP A 181 18.23 4.22 20.03
C ASP A 181 16.97 4.65 19.25
N LEU A 182 16.28 3.69 18.62
CA LEU A 182 14.91 3.81 18.15
C LEU A 182 14.09 2.68 18.74
N SER A 183 12.89 3.00 19.23
CA SER A 183 11.93 1.97 19.65
C SER A 183 11.61 1.01 18.51
N ALA A 184 11.23 -0.23 18.84
CA ALA A 184 10.85 -1.22 17.83
C ALA A 184 9.71 -0.71 16.92
N ARG A 185 8.75 0.03 17.51
CA ARG A 185 7.65 0.69 16.79
C ARG A 185 8.17 1.71 15.79
N ASP A 186 9.00 2.64 16.24
CA ASP A 186 9.50 3.73 15.40
C ASP A 186 10.45 3.22 14.32
N ARG A 187 11.33 2.25 14.64
CA ARG A 187 12.18 1.57 13.66
C ARG A 187 11.35 0.93 12.55
N SER A 188 10.21 0.35 12.90
CA SER A 188 9.29 -0.22 11.91
C SER A 188 8.58 0.85 11.09
N LEU A 189 8.14 1.95 11.73
CA LEU A 189 7.51 3.10 11.05
C LEU A 189 8.45 3.74 10.01
N VAL A 190 9.71 4.00 10.36
CA VAL A 190 10.69 4.60 9.43
C VAL A 190 11.04 3.64 8.29
N THR A 191 11.12 2.34 8.57
CA THR A 191 11.40 1.31 7.56
C THR A 191 10.25 1.18 6.57
N MET A 192 9.02 1.07 7.08
CA MET A 192 7.80 1.02 6.27
C MET A 192 7.69 2.26 5.38
N THR A 193 7.94 3.44 5.97
CA THR A 193 7.93 4.72 5.25
C THR A 193 8.94 4.73 4.11
N ALA A 194 10.17 4.29 4.36
CA ALA A 194 11.22 4.27 3.34
C ALA A 194 10.85 3.36 2.16
N LEU A 195 10.34 2.15 2.44
CA LEU A 195 9.90 1.20 1.41
C LEU A 195 8.81 1.78 0.51
N VAL A 196 7.79 2.41 1.12
CA VAL A 196 6.75 3.11 0.34
C VAL A 196 7.37 4.27 -0.44
N ALA A 197 8.22 5.08 0.21
CA ALA A 197 8.81 6.26 -0.39
C ALA A 197 9.74 5.95 -1.57
N ILE A 198 10.38 4.79 -1.63
CA ILE A 198 11.21 4.35 -2.77
C ILE A 198 10.48 3.43 -3.75
N GLY A 199 9.22 3.09 -3.47
CA GLY A 199 8.37 2.28 -4.36
C GLY A 199 8.72 0.80 -4.34
N GLN A 200 8.96 0.22 -3.16
CA GLN A 200 9.22 -1.22 -2.95
C GLN A 200 8.06 -1.89 -2.20
N PRO A 201 6.89 -2.06 -2.85
CA PRO A 201 5.72 -2.66 -2.22
C PRO A 201 5.93 -4.13 -1.85
N GLU A 202 6.87 -4.84 -2.47
CA GLU A 202 7.11 -6.28 -2.27
C GLU A 202 7.63 -6.60 -0.87
N GLN A 203 8.37 -5.68 -0.26
CA GLN A 203 8.90 -5.82 1.11
C GLN A 203 7.91 -5.34 2.17
N LEU A 204 6.90 -4.57 1.77
CA LEU A 204 5.96 -3.93 2.67
C LEU A 204 5.12 -4.92 3.52
N PRO A 205 4.68 -6.11 3.03
CA PRO A 205 3.89 -7.03 3.85
C PRO A 205 4.62 -7.45 5.14
N PHE A 206 5.91 -7.78 5.05
CA PHE A 206 6.71 -8.20 6.21
C PHE A 206 6.87 -7.03 7.20
N HIS A 207 7.28 -5.86 6.70
CA HIS A 207 7.55 -4.71 7.56
C HIS A 207 6.30 -4.08 8.15
N ALA A 208 5.16 -4.10 7.44
CA ALA A 208 3.88 -3.64 7.97
C ALA A 208 3.37 -4.57 9.08
N ASN A 209 3.47 -5.90 8.90
CA ASN A 209 3.15 -6.83 9.98
C ASN A 209 4.03 -6.57 11.21
N ARG A 210 5.34 -6.51 11.01
CA ARG A 210 6.29 -6.23 12.10
C ARG A 210 6.01 -4.89 12.79
N ALA A 211 5.63 -3.85 12.05
CA ALA A 211 5.26 -2.57 12.63
C ALA A 211 4.06 -2.69 13.56
N MET A 212 3.04 -3.45 13.14
CA MET A 212 1.85 -3.68 13.94
C MET A 212 2.11 -4.59 15.16
N ASP A 213 3.00 -5.58 15.04
CA ASP A 213 3.46 -6.37 16.20
C ASP A 213 4.19 -5.51 17.23
N ASN A 214 4.92 -4.50 16.74
CA ASN A 214 5.60 -3.51 17.57
C ASN A 214 4.67 -2.38 18.05
N GLY A 215 3.35 -2.49 17.83
CA GLY A 215 2.34 -1.56 18.37
C GLY A 215 1.98 -0.38 17.46
N LEU A 216 2.35 -0.38 16.18
CA LEU A 216 1.81 0.58 15.21
C LEU A 216 0.36 0.22 14.88
N THR A 217 -0.57 1.17 15.04
CA THR A 217 -1.98 0.90 14.74
C THR A 217 -2.26 0.98 13.23
N ALA A 218 -3.36 0.37 12.79
CA ALA A 218 -3.80 0.48 11.39
C ALA A 218 -4.10 1.94 10.99
N ALA A 219 -4.62 2.74 11.92
CA ALA A 219 -4.86 4.17 11.72
C ALA A 219 -3.55 4.94 11.48
N GLU A 220 -2.54 4.72 12.34
CA GLU A 220 -1.22 5.36 12.19
C GLU A 220 -0.51 4.93 10.90
N ALA A 221 -0.61 3.65 10.52
CA ALA A 221 -0.05 3.16 9.27
C ALA A 221 -0.74 3.79 8.04
N SER A 222 -2.06 3.97 8.10
CA SER A 222 -2.85 4.62 7.05
C SER A 222 -2.49 6.11 6.93
N GLU A 223 -2.30 6.80 8.05
CA GLU A 223 -1.82 8.18 8.08
C GLU A 223 -0.40 8.34 7.57
N ALA A 224 0.49 7.39 7.88
CA ALA A 224 1.87 7.42 7.39
C ALA A 224 1.89 7.38 5.85
N ILE A 225 1.09 6.49 5.23
CA ILE A 225 1.00 6.40 3.76
C ILE A 225 0.36 7.65 3.15
N THR A 226 -0.71 8.17 3.76
CA THR A 226 -1.34 9.44 3.34
C THR A 226 -0.32 10.57 3.35
N HIS A 227 0.50 10.66 4.41
CA HIS A 227 1.56 11.66 4.52
C HIS A 227 2.65 11.47 3.45
N VAL A 228 3.06 10.22 3.19
CA VAL A 228 4.04 9.89 2.15
C VAL A 228 3.57 10.29 0.75
N ALA A 229 2.27 10.35 0.47
CA ALA A 229 1.75 10.82 -0.82
C ALA A 229 2.24 12.24 -1.18
N PHE A 230 2.38 13.12 -0.18
CA PHE A 230 2.87 14.49 -0.36
C PHE A 230 4.40 14.56 -0.46
N TYR A 231 5.12 13.68 0.25
CA TYR A 231 6.58 13.73 0.32
C TYR A 231 7.30 12.86 -0.71
N ALA A 232 6.70 11.76 -1.15
CA ALA A 232 7.26 10.82 -2.11
C ALA A 232 6.42 10.64 -3.38
N GLY A 233 5.22 11.21 -3.44
CA GLY A 233 4.35 11.23 -4.61
C GLY A 233 3.18 10.24 -4.52
N TRP A 234 2.05 10.65 -5.10
CA TRP A 234 0.79 9.91 -5.09
C TRP A 234 0.88 8.45 -5.56
N PRO A 235 1.56 8.12 -6.69
CA PRO A 235 1.61 6.75 -7.19
C PRO A 235 2.23 5.76 -6.21
N ARG A 236 3.24 6.19 -5.44
CA ARG A 236 3.90 5.36 -4.43
C ARG A 236 2.98 5.05 -3.26
N ALA A 237 2.26 6.05 -2.76
CA ALA A 237 1.26 5.86 -1.72
C ALA A 237 0.12 4.95 -2.19
N MET A 238 -0.42 5.19 -3.39
CA MET A 238 -1.49 4.37 -3.98
C MET A 238 -1.09 2.91 -4.17
N SER A 239 0.17 2.63 -4.55
CA SER A 239 0.68 1.26 -4.71
C SER A 239 0.78 0.51 -3.39
N ALA A 240 0.94 1.23 -2.27
CA ALA A 240 1.05 0.64 -0.95
C ALA A 240 -0.32 0.35 -0.30
N VAL A 241 -1.40 1.01 -0.73
CA VAL A 241 -2.78 0.80 -0.23
C VAL A 241 -3.25 -0.66 -0.33
N PRO A 242 -3.21 -1.33 -1.49
CA PRO A 242 -3.69 -2.71 -1.58
C PRO A 242 -2.87 -3.67 -0.71
N VAL A 243 -1.57 -3.40 -0.52
CA VAL A 243 -0.69 -4.19 0.33
C VAL A 243 -1.07 -4.03 1.81
N LEU A 244 -1.23 -2.80 2.30
CA LEU A 244 -1.68 -2.57 3.68
C LEU A 244 -3.08 -3.12 3.92
N LYS A 245 -4.00 -2.97 2.96
CA LYS A 245 -5.33 -3.57 3.04
C LYS A 245 -5.23 -5.08 3.28
N GLY A 246 -4.40 -5.79 2.50
CA GLY A 246 -4.17 -7.22 2.68
C GLY A 246 -3.63 -7.58 4.08
N VAL A 247 -2.72 -6.76 4.62
CA VAL A 247 -2.20 -6.93 5.99
C VAL A 247 -3.29 -6.71 7.03
N PHE A 248 -4.09 -5.64 6.90
CA PHE A 248 -5.17 -5.31 7.82
C PHE A 248 -6.28 -6.35 7.80
N GLU A 249 -6.65 -6.88 6.65
CA GLU A 249 -7.67 -7.94 6.54
C GLU A 249 -7.18 -9.25 7.19
N LYS A 250 -5.92 -9.65 6.93
CA LYS A 250 -5.30 -10.80 7.58
C LYS A 250 -5.20 -10.64 9.11
N ARG A 251 -5.01 -9.42 9.61
CA ARG A 251 -4.96 -9.14 11.06
C ARG A 251 -6.33 -8.93 11.69
N GLY A 252 -7.27 -8.29 11.00
CA GLY A 252 -8.63 -8.06 11.50
C GLY A 252 -9.41 -9.37 11.65
N THR A 253 -9.15 -10.33 10.77
CA THR A 253 -9.61 -11.72 10.93
C THR A 253 -8.94 -12.42 12.13
N ALA A 254 -7.67 -12.10 12.42
CA ALA A 254 -6.96 -12.57 13.62
C ALA A 254 -7.44 -11.91 14.94
N THR A 255 -7.88 -10.64 14.92
CA THR A 255 -8.39 -9.94 16.12
C THR A 255 -9.85 -10.34 16.44
N GLN A 256 -10.67 -10.68 15.44
CA GLN A 256 -12.02 -11.22 15.65
C GLN A 256 -12.04 -12.67 16.12
N THR A 257 -10.94 -13.41 15.93
CA THR A 257 -10.75 -14.78 16.48
C THR A 257 -10.20 -14.80 17.91
N ALA A 258 -9.71 -13.67 18.44
CA ALA A 258 -9.14 -13.60 19.79
C ALA A 258 -10.18 -13.35 20.92
N SER A 259 -11.36 -12.80 20.60
CA SER A 259 -12.43 -12.52 21.59
C SER A 259 -13.55 -13.56 21.61
N ALA A 260 -13.48 -14.57 20.74
CA ALA A 260 -14.39 -15.70 20.73
C ALA A 260 -13.59 -16.98 20.59
N GLN A 261 -13.67 -17.85 21.62
CA GLN A 261 -13.24 -19.26 21.64
C GLN A 261 -11.74 -19.46 21.97
N THR A 262 -11.31 -20.12 23.07
CA THR A 262 -11.83 -21.36 23.69
C THR A 262 -12.63 -22.20 22.70
N ALA A 263 -11.98 -22.56 21.59
CA ALA A 263 -12.27 -23.66 20.67
C ALA A 263 -11.55 -23.38 19.33
N SER A 264 -10.36 -23.97 19.22
CA SER A 264 -9.72 -24.45 17.98
C SER A 264 -9.73 -23.57 16.72
N GLN A 265 -8.55 -23.14 16.30
CA GLN A 265 -8.13 -23.25 14.89
C GLN A 265 -6.61 -23.41 14.80
N GLY A 266 -6.16 -24.64 15.05
CA GLY A 266 -5.02 -25.14 14.28
C GLY A 266 -5.45 -25.24 12.82
N ALA A 267 -4.49 -25.15 11.89
CA ALA A 267 -4.73 -25.60 10.53
C ALA A 267 -5.42 -26.96 10.60
N SER A 268 -6.68 -26.99 10.17
CA SER A 268 -7.38 -28.25 10.02
C SER A 268 -6.60 -29.05 8.99
N MET A 269 -5.90 -30.09 9.47
CA MET A 269 -5.39 -31.16 8.61
C MET A 269 -6.55 -32.01 8.05
N ASP A 270 -7.80 -31.68 8.39
CA ASP A 270 -9.00 -32.33 7.88
C ASP A 270 -9.49 -31.74 6.56
N LEU A 271 -10.15 -32.60 5.78
CA LEU A 271 -10.75 -32.31 4.48
C LEU A 271 -11.73 -31.13 4.56
N GLN A 272 -11.48 -30.08 3.76
CA GLN A 272 -12.45 -29.01 3.54
C GLN A 272 -13.40 -29.36 2.40
N VAL A 273 -14.71 -29.31 2.68
CA VAL A 273 -15.74 -29.54 1.67
C VAL A 273 -16.52 -28.25 1.41
N THR A 274 -16.25 -27.60 0.28
CA THR A 274 -17.11 -26.52 -0.24
C THR A 274 -18.41 -27.13 -0.74
N ARG A 275 -19.51 -26.90 -0.02
CA ARG A 275 -20.82 -27.48 -0.35
C ARG A 275 -21.43 -26.77 -1.55
N ALA A 276 -22.01 -27.53 -2.48
CA ALA A 276 -22.66 -27.02 -3.68
C ALA A 276 -23.84 -26.04 -3.40
N ASN A 277 -24.47 -26.14 -2.22
CA ASN A 277 -25.66 -25.34 -1.84
C ASN A 277 -25.34 -23.96 -1.24
N THR A 278 -24.19 -23.37 -1.56
CA THR A 278 -23.99 -21.93 -1.27
C THR A 278 -24.97 -21.11 -2.08
N ASN A 279 -25.75 -20.22 -1.45
CA ASN A 279 -26.65 -19.30 -2.12
C ASN A 279 -25.90 -18.56 -3.25
N PRO A 280 -26.26 -18.77 -4.54
CA PRO A 280 -25.58 -18.11 -5.63
C PRO A 280 -25.77 -16.59 -5.56
N VAL A 281 -24.67 -15.85 -5.62
CA VAL A 281 -24.69 -14.38 -5.60
C VAL A 281 -24.61 -13.83 -7.03
N PRO A 282 -25.27 -12.70 -7.34
CA PRO A 282 -25.09 -12.04 -8.63
C PRO A 282 -23.63 -11.65 -8.88
N GLY A 283 -23.16 -11.84 -10.11
CA GLY A 283 -21.86 -11.32 -10.55
C GLY A 283 -21.84 -9.77 -10.53
N PRO A 284 -20.75 -9.12 -10.09
CA PRO A 284 -20.67 -7.66 -10.10
C PRO A 284 -20.88 -7.06 -11.50
N ALA A 285 -21.72 -6.03 -11.59
CA ALA A 285 -22.07 -5.40 -12.86
C ALA A 285 -20.86 -4.78 -13.58
N ASP A 286 -19.77 -4.49 -12.89
CA ASP A 286 -18.52 -4.02 -13.50
C ASP A 286 -17.77 -5.14 -14.23
N TYR A 287 -17.90 -6.40 -13.81
CA TYR A 287 -17.15 -7.55 -14.35
C TYR A 287 -17.97 -8.45 -15.27
N PHE A 288 -19.30 -8.32 -15.26
CA PHE A 288 -20.18 -9.16 -16.07
C PHE A 288 -21.19 -8.34 -16.88
N THR A 289 -21.51 -8.79 -18.08
CA THR A 289 -22.64 -8.32 -18.87
C THR A 289 -23.70 -9.42 -18.87
N GLY A 290 -24.98 -9.07 -18.70
CA GLY A 290 -26.07 -10.05 -18.57
C GLY A 290 -26.22 -10.62 -17.15
N GLU A 291 -27.12 -11.60 -16.99
CA GLU A 291 -27.33 -12.25 -15.68
C GLU A 291 -26.29 -13.36 -15.46
N VAL A 292 -25.49 -13.19 -14.40
CA VAL A 292 -24.46 -14.15 -13.98
C VAL A 292 -24.62 -14.45 -12.49
N ARG A 293 -24.48 -15.73 -12.12
CA ARG A 293 -24.52 -16.21 -10.73
C ARG A 293 -23.21 -16.91 -10.38
N VAL A 294 -22.61 -16.51 -9.28
CA VAL A 294 -21.38 -17.10 -8.74
C VAL A 294 -21.73 -17.91 -7.50
N SER A 295 -21.26 -19.15 -7.44
CA SER A 295 -21.48 -20.09 -6.34
C SER A 295 -20.23 -20.91 -6.05
N ALA A 296 -20.21 -21.61 -4.92
CA ALA A 296 -19.13 -22.50 -4.52
C ALA A 296 -17.74 -21.86 -4.62
N ASN A 297 -17.59 -20.60 -4.18
CA ASN A 297 -16.29 -19.94 -4.09
C ASN A 297 -15.37 -20.76 -3.19
N TYR A 298 -14.18 -21.07 -3.67
CA TYR A 298 -13.15 -21.78 -2.89
C TYR A 298 -11.80 -21.09 -3.04
N LYS A 299 -11.03 -21.15 -1.97
CA LYS A 299 -9.67 -20.62 -1.90
C LYS A 299 -8.90 -21.53 -0.96
N SER A 300 -7.80 -22.09 -1.44
CA SER A 300 -6.91 -22.89 -0.59
C SER A 300 -6.22 -22.01 0.44
N THR A 301 -5.84 -22.62 1.56
CA THR A 301 -4.96 -21.99 2.53
C THR A 301 -3.51 -22.09 2.08
N GLU A 302 -2.67 -21.13 2.48
CA GLU A 302 -1.22 -21.20 2.26
C GLU A 302 -0.68 -22.57 2.78
N PRO A 303 0.27 -23.21 2.07
CA PRO A 303 1.05 -22.69 0.95
C PRO A 303 0.39 -22.81 -0.43
N ALA A 304 -0.75 -23.49 -0.54
CA ALA A 304 -1.47 -23.61 -1.80
C ALA A 304 -2.08 -22.26 -2.22
N ARG A 305 -1.97 -21.91 -3.50
CA ARG A 305 -2.41 -20.62 -4.05
C ARG A 305 -3.67 -20.71 -4.90
N VAL A 306 -4.26 -21.90 -4.97
CA VAL A 306 -5.37 -22.24 -5.85
C VAL A 306 -6.68 -21.67 -5.32
N GLY A 307 -7.45 -21.04 -6.19
CA GLY A 307 -8.81 -20.62 -5.89
C GLY A 307 -9.69 -20.65 -7.14
N GLY A 308 -10.97 -20.41 -6.92
CA GLY A 308 -11.93 -20.47 -8.00
C GLY A 308 -13.37 -20.38 -7.54
N ALA A 309 -14.27 -20.59 -8.49
CA ALA A 309 -15.71 -20.57 -8.27
C ALA A 309 -16.43 -21.34 -9.38
N THR A 310 -17.68 -21.72 -9.11
CA THR A 310 -18.63 -22.11 -10.13
C THR A 310 -19.40 -20.88 -10.59
N VAL A 311 -19.38 -20.61 -11.89
CA VAL A 311 -20.03 -19.44 -12.49
C VAL A 311 -21.05 -19.91 -13.51
N ALA A 312 -22.29 -19.45 -13.38
CA ALA A 312 -23.38 -19.72 -14.29
C ALA A 312 -23.79 -18.43 -15.01
N PHE A 313 -23.89 -18.50 -16.33
CA PHE A 313 -24.23 -17.42 -17.24
C PHE A 313 -25.56 -17.75 -17.90
N ASN A 314 -26.53 -16.84 -17.85
CA ASN A 314 -27.69 -16.93 -18.75
C ASN A 314 -27.24 -16.66 -20.19
N ALA A 315 -28.06 -17.10 -21.16
CA ALA A 315 -27.82 -16.80 -22.57
C ALA A 315 -27.53 -15.30 -22.79
N GLY A 316 -26.48 -14.98 -23.55
CA GLY A 316 -26.01 -13.61 -23.76
C GLY A 316 -25.02 -13.08 -22.72
N ALA A 317 -24.89 -13.74 -21.56
CA ALA A 317 -24.10 -13.25 -20.44
C ALA A 317 -22.63 -13.67 -20.54
N ARG A 318 -21.73 -12.77 -20.15
CA ARG A 318 -20.28 -12.91 -20.35
C ARG A 318 -19.47 -12.09 -19.36
N THR A 319 -18.21 -12.46 -19.16
CA THR A 319 -17.24 -11.64 -18.43
C THR A 319 -16.88 -10.38 -19.20
N ALA A 320 -16.32 -9.39 -18.51
CA ALA A 320 -15.46 -8.36 -19.08
C ALA A 320 -14.15 -9.00 -19.59
N TRP A 321 -13.40 -8.25 -20.39
CA TRP A 321 -12.03 -8.63 -20.71
C TRP A 321 -11.19 -8.66 -19.42
N HIS A 322 -10.32 -9.65 -19.28
CA HIS A 322 -9.45 -9.78 -18.11
C HIS A 322 -8.20 -10.62 -18.38
N THR A 323 -7.27 -10.59 -17.44
CA THR A 323 -6.04 -11.40 -17.44
C THR A 323 -5.82 -12.06 -16.08
N HIS A 324 -5.07 -13.16 -16.06
CA HIS A 324 -4.64 -13.84 -14.83
C HIS A 324 -3.11 -13.85 -14.75
N PRO A 325 -2.50 -13.55 -13.59
CA PRO A 325 -1.04 -13.48 -13.46
C PRO A 325 -0.35 -14.83 -13.62
N LEU A 326 -1.02 -15.93 -13.25
CA LEU A 326 -0.52 -17.30 -13.38
C LEU A 326 -1.39 -18.17 -14.29
N GLY A 327 -2.25 -17.55 -15.09
CA GLY A 327 -3.20 -18.24 -15.97
C GLY A 327 -4.48 -18.71 -15.27
N GLN A 328 -5.38 -19.31 -16.04
CA GLN A 328 -6.66 -19.84 -15.56
C GLN A 328 -7.03 -21.10 -16.34
N THR A 329 -7.65 -22.06 -15.64
CA THR A 329 -8.31 -23.20 -16.27
C THR A 329 -9.81 -23.12 -16.06
N LEU A 330 -10.58 -23.26 -17.13
CA LEU A 330 -12.03 -23.39 -17.09
C LEU A 330 -12.42 -24.83 -17.40
N PHE A 331 -13.37 -25.36 -16.66
CA PHE A 331 -13.96 -26.66 -16.91
C PHE A 331 -15.45 -26.45 -17.14
N ILE A 332 -15.90 -26.70 -18.36
CA ILE A 332 -17.29 -26.44 -18.74
C ILE A 332 -18.15 -27.59 -18.21
N VAL A 333 -19.17 -27.22 -17.43
CA VAL A 333 -20.02 -28.17 -16.68
C VAL A 333 -21.34 -28.41 -17.41
N SER A 334 -21.93 -27.37 -17.98
CA SER A 334 -23.23 -27.47 -18.65
C SER A 334 -23.39 -26.39 -19.70
N GLY A 335 -24.21 -26.69 -20.72
CA GLY A 335 -24.64 -25.71 -21.71
C GLY A 335 -23.60 -25.38 -22.78
N LYS A 336 -23.84 -24.32 -23.55
CA LYS A 336 -22.98 -23.88 -24.65
C LYS A 336 -22.44 -22.49 -24.39
N GLY A 337 -21.13 -22.33 -24.50
CA GLY A 337 -20.45 -21.06 -24.26
C GLY A 337 -19.46 -20.70 -25.35
N TRP A 338 -18.89 -19.51 -25.19
CA TRP A 338 -17.83 -18.98 -26.03
C TRP A 338 -16.66 -18.52 -25.17
N VAL A 339 -15.46 -18.68 -25.70
CA VAL A 339 -14.22 -18.09 -25.16
C VAL A 339 -13.46 -17.40 -26.28
N GLN A 340 -12.79 -16.30 -25.96
CA GLN A 340 -11.96 -15.58 -26.91
C GLN A 340 -10.78 -14.92 -26.22
N LYS A 341 -9.59 -15.06 -26.82
CA LYS A 341 -8.42 -14.21 -26.52
C LYS A 341 -8.41 -12.98 -27.42
N GLU A 342 -7.86 -11.87 -26.94
CA GLU A 342 -7.76 -10.63 -27.72
C GLU A 342 -7.05 -10.88 -29.07
N GLY A 343 -7.66 -10.37 -30.15
CA GLY A 343 -7.17 -10.56 -31.52
C GLY A 343 -7.31 -11.98 -32.09
N GLY A 344 -7.80 -12.95 -31.30
CA GLY A 344 -8.04 -14.32 -31.73
C GLY A 344 -9.48 -14.58 -32.21
N PRO A 345 -9.74 -15.75 -32.82
CA PRO A 345 -11.10 -16.20 -33.10
C PRO A 345 -11.86 -16.46 -31.79
N VAL A 346 -13.19 -16.38 -31.86
CA VAL A 346 -14.06 -16.93 -30.81
C VAL A 346 -14.07 -18.44 -30.98
N GLU A 347 -14.09 -19.19 -29.88
CA GLU A 347 -14.16 -20.65 -29.87
C GLU A 347 -15.37 -21.10 -29.05
N THR A 348 -16.14 -22.07 -29.60
CA THR A 348 -17.29 -22.68 -28.92
C THR A 348 -16.81 -23.71 -27.91
N VAL A 349 -17.41 -23.70 -26.73
CA VAL A 349 -17.12 -24.65 -25.66
C VAL A 349 -18.40 -25.27 -25.11
N GLY A 350 -18.35 -26.55 -24.77
CA GLY A 350 -19.48 -27.33 -24.25
C GLY A 350 -19.07 -28.26 -23.10
N PRO A 351 -20.02 -29.02 -22.52
CA PRO A 351 -19.78 -29.79 -21.31
C PRO A 351 -18.65 -30.82 -21.50
N GLY A 352 -17.69 -30.82 -20.58
CA GLY A 352 -16.51 -31.68 -20.64
C GLY A 352 -15.27 -31.03 -21.27
N ASP A 353 -15.43 -29.87 -21.93
CA ASP A 353 -14.28 -29.13 -22.44
C ASP A 353 -13.49 -28.47 -21.30
N VAL A 354 -12.17 -28.44 -21.48
CA VAL A 354 -11.23 -27.79 -20.56
C VAL A 354 -10.47 -26.72 -21.33
N VAL A 355 -10.59 -25.49 -20.86
CA VAL A 355 -9.93 -24.33 -21.48
C VAL A 355 -8.77 -23.90 -20.61
N TRP A 356 -7.54 -24.01 -21.13
CA TRP A 356 -6.36 -23.39 -20.51
C TRP A 356 -6.10 -22.02 -21.12
N ILE A 357 -6.09 -21.00 -20.27
CA ILE A 357 -5.75 -19.63 -20.63
C ILE A 357 -4.37 -19.30 -20.00
N PRO A 358 -3.32 -19.09 -20.82
CA PRO A 358 -1.99 -18.81 -20.31
C PRO A 358 -1.90 -17.50 -19.49
N PRO A 359 -0.84 -17.34 -18.66
CA PRO A 359 -0.56 -16.10 -17.95
C PRO A 359 -0.62 -14.86 -18.84
N HIS A 360 -1.24 -13.80 -18.32
CA HIS A 360 -1.36 -12.49 -18.95
C HIS A 360 -2.09 -12.44 -20.29
N VAL A 361 -2.71 -13.54 -20.75
CA VAL A 361 -3.55 -13.54 -21.94
C VAL A 361 -4.86 -12.81 -21.64
N LYS A 362 -5.09 -11.70 -22.34
CA LYS A 362 -6.35 -10.97 -22.27
C LYS A 362 -7.44 -11.78 -22.97
N HIS A 363 -8.49 -12.11 -22.25
CA HIS A 363 -9.56 -12.97 -22.73
C HIS A 363 -10.91 -12.61 -22.11
N TRP A 364 -11.98 -13.13 -22.69
CA TRP A 364 -13.31 -13.20 -22.09
C TRP A 364 -13.93 -14.57 -22.34
N HIS A 365 -14.93 -14.91 -21.54
CA HIS A 365 -15.73 -16.11 -21.73
C HIS A 365 -17.16 -15.87 -21.23
N GLY A 366 -18.11 -16.66 -21.73
CA GLY A 366 -19.52 -16.52 -21.39
C GLY A 366 -20.40 -17.56 -22.07
N ALA A 367 -21.71 -17.44 -21.83
CA ALA A 367 -22.73 -18.20 -22.53
C ALA A 367 -22.79 -17.83 -24.03
N SER A 368 -23.31 -18.73 -24.86
CA SER A 368 -23.66 -18.41 -26.25
C SER A 368 -24.84 -17.42 -26.28
N ALA A 369 -25.23 -16.99 -27.48
CA ALA A 369 -26.33 -16.04 -27.64
C ALA A 369 -27.70 -16.58 -27.23
N ASP A 370 -27.89 -17.90 -27.25
CA ASP A 370 -29.17 -18.58 -27.15
C ASP A 370 -29.23 -19.65 -26.05
N GLU A 371 -28.10 -20.08 -25.51
CA GLU A 371 -28.02 -21.11 -24.48
C GLU A 371 -27.23 -20.63 -23.26
N ALA A 372 -27.72 -20.96 -22.06
CA ALA A 372 -26.98 -20.70 -20.82
C ALA A 372 -25.77 -21.62 -20.71
N MET A 373 -24.74 -21.22 -19.96
CA MET A 373 -23.55 -22.04 -19.71
C MET A 373 -23.10 -21.94 -18.25
N SER A 374 -22.55 -23.02 -17.71
CA SER A 374 -21.83 -22.97 -16.44
C SER A 374 -20.47 -23.63 -16.53
N HIS A 375 -19.50 -23.08 -15.80
CA HIS A 375 -18.17 -23.65 -15.65
C HIS A 375 -17.72 -23.56 -14.20
N PHE A 376 -16.72 -24.37 -13.83
CA PHE A 376 -15.87 -24.07 -12.68
C PHE A 376 -14.52 -23.56 -13.14
N ALA A 377 -14.03 -22.49 -12.53
CA ALA A 377 -12.74 -21.89 -12.83
C ALA A 377 -11.72 -22.23 -11.75
N ILE A 378 -10.47 -22.44 -12.15
CA ILE A 378 -9.29 -22.58 -11.28
C ILE A 378 -8.26 -21.52 -11.71
N ALA A 379 -7.73 -20.76 -10.76
CA ALA A 379 -6.59 -19.88 -10.96
C ALA A 379 -5.71 -19.83 -9.69
N GLU A 380 -4.43 -19.48 -9.86
CA GLU A 380 -3.52 -19.23 -8.74
C GLU A 380 -3.36 -17.74 -8.45
N ALA A 381 -3.22 -17.40 -7.18
CA ALA A 381 -2.90 -16.05 -6.74
C ALA A 381 -1.40 -15.77 -6.84
N GLN A 382 -1.04 -14.61 -7.40
CA GLN A 382 0.29 -14.02 -7.30
C GLN A 382 0.16 -12.65 -6.63
N ASP A 383 0.94 -12.42 -5.57
CA ASP A 383 0.94 -11.16 -4.81
C ASP A 383 -0.46 -10.73 -4.32
N GLY A 384 -1.29 -11.72 -3.97
CA GLY A 384 -2.67 -11.50 -3.49
C GLY A 384 -3.69 -11.20 -4.60
N SER A 385 -3.27 -11.08 -5.85
CA SER A 385 -4.15 -10.93 -7.00
C SER A 385 -4.31 -12.26 -7.73
N VAL A 386 -5.56 -12.57 -8.10
CA VAL A 386 -5.89 -13.72 -8.97
C VAL A 386 -6.30 -13.28 -10.37
N VAL A 387 -6.68 -12.01 -10.57
CA VAL A 387 -7.27 -11.51 -11.82
C VAL A 387 -7.07 -10.00 -11.93
N THR A 388 -6.86 -9.52 -13.15
CA THR A 388 -6.92 -8.09 -13.50
C THR A 388 -8.05 -7.86 -14.50
N TRP A 389 -9.11 -7.21 -14.03
CA TRP A 389 -10.29 -6.86 -14.82
C TRP A 389 -10.03 -5.63 -15.70
N MET A 390 -10.65 -5.62 -16.88
CA MET A 390 -10.52 -4.56 -17.88
C MET A 390 -11.91 -4.13 -18.38
N GLU A 391 -11.98 -3.58 -19.58
CA GLU A 391 -13.22 -3.08 -20.18
C GLU A 391 -14.23 -4.20 -20.52
N LYS A 392 -15.50 -3.80 -20.67
CA LYS A 392 -16.57 -4.68 -21.14
C LYS A 392 -16.30 -5.18 -22.55
N VAL A 393 -16.68 -6.43 -22.81
CA VAL A 393 -16.72 -6.99 -24.16
C VAL A 393 -17.81 -6.27 -24.94
N SER A 394 -17.41 -5.60 -26.03
CA SER A 394 -18.32 -4.90 -26.92
C SER A 394 -19.34 -5.87 -27.54
N ASP A 395 -20.51 -5.36 -27.94
CA ASP A 395 -21.50 -6.20 -28.62
C ASP A 395 -21.00 -6.68 -30.00
N GLU A 396 -20.08 -5.93 -30.63
CA GLU A 396 -19.41 -6.35 -31.85
C GLU A 396 -18.48 -7.55 -31.61
N ASP A 397 -17.63 -7.48 -30.58
CA ASP A 397 -16.73 -8.59 -30.22
C ASP A 397 -17.49 -9.83 -29.78
N TYR A 398 -18.55 -9.65 -28.98
CA TYR A 398 -19.44 -10.75 -28.62
C TYR A 398 -20.18 -11.33 -29.83
N GLY A 399 -20.63 -10.46 -30.75
CA GLY A 399 -21.35 -10.84 -31.95
C GLY A 399 -20.58 -11.76 -32.89
N LYS A 400 -19.23 -11.78 -32.82
CA LYS A 400 -18.38 -12.70 -33.57
C LYS A 400 -18.67 -14.17 -33.25
N GLY A 401 -19.14 -14.48 -32.05
CA GLY A 401 -19.54 -15.84 -31.68
C GLY A 401 -20.76 -16.34 -32.47
N ARG A 402 -21.67 -15.45 -32.89
CA ARG A 402 -22.85 -15.84 -33.69
C ARG A 402 -22.49 -16.39 -35.07
N ALA A 403 -21.29 -16.08 -35.56
CA ALA A 403 -20.83 -16.53 -36.87
C ALA A 403 -20.30 -17.98 -36.87
N ILE A 404 -20.09 -18.57 -35.68
CA ILE A 404 -19.55 -19.91 -35.50
C ILE A 404 -20.54 -20.85 -34.80
N ASP A 405 -21.77 -20.40 -34.60
CA ASP A 405 -22.79 -21.05 -33.78
C ASP A 405 -23.63 -22.08 -34.53
#